data_AF-A0A9W6FXX6-F1
#
_entry.id   AF-A0A9W6FXX6-F1
#
_cell.length_a   1.000
_cell.length_b   1.000
_cell.length_c   1.000
_cell.angle_alpha   90.00
_cell.angle_beta   90.00
_cell.angle_gamma   90.00
#
_symmetry.space_group_name_H-M   'P 1'
#
loop_
_entity.id
_entity.type
_entity.pdbx_description
1 polymer ?
#
loop_
_entity_poly.entity_id
_entity_poly.type
_entity_poly.pdbx_seq_one_letter_code
_entity_poly.pdbx_strand_id
1 'polypeptide(L)'
;MRLSRIAAVVAVGLMFAGTAIGADAPKQEKKTVVVPPSSRVLVKGATKSAGAKRLAKGVKAASAKAYGFTTGVSEEKGSFKLGILLADLETTLLAGDKDKSLKAVDTLAEGLTALGAPTPLVISVVNIKAAITGGTDLKAVSAASMPVLRPFLDDFVKKEGKTAYQKLGEWTESTRLALLASQQQKSNLAGNFLNGVNMASYFLEEMKGLNLPQGATDGLTSLAALEKTKITGAEVKAALKALAAIQETMS
;
A
#
# COMPACT_ATOMS: atom_id res chain seq x y z
N MET A 1 7.17 -68.07 6.82
CA MET A 1 7.26 -68.36 8.28
C MET A 1 7.39 -67.01 8.99
N ARG A 2 6.30 -66.38 9.43
CA ARG A 2 5.68 -66.46 10.78
C ARG A 2 6.68 -66.45 11.94
N LEU A 3 6.67 -65.35 12.70
CA LEU A 3 6.61 -65.23 14.18
C LEU A 3 6.81 -63.73 14.53
N SER A 4 5.78 -62.88 14.68
CA SER A 4 4.93 -62.62 15.86
C SER A 4 5.65 -62.43 17.20
N ARG A 5 5.64 -61.18 17.71
CA ARG A 5 5.54 -60.78 19.14
C ARG A 5 4.84 -59.41 19.14
N ILE A 6 3.52 -59.32 19.38
CA ILE A 6 2.80 -59.32 20.67
C ILE A 6 3.36 -58.29 21.65
N ALA A 7 2.63 -57.18 21.79
CA ALA A 7 2.41 -56.51 23.07
C ALA A 7 1.01 -55.91 23.04
N ALA A 8 0.10 -56.57 23.76
CA ALA A 8 -1.22 -56.09 24.09
C ALA A 8 -1.14 -55.29 25.40
N VAL A 9 -1.83 -54.15 25.48
CA VAL A 9 -2.40 -53.66 26.74
C VAL A 9 -3.83 -53.21 26.43
N VAL A 10 -4.74 -53.76 27.22
CA VAL A 10 -6.20 -53.74 27.09
C VAL A 10 -6.79 -52.83 28.17
N ALA A 11 -7.83 -52.08 27.78
CA ALA A 11 -8.90 -51.48 28.58
C ALA A 11 -8.49 -50.40 29.61
N VAL A 12 -9.30 -49.43 30.00
CA VAL A 12 -10.74 -49.45 30.33
C VAL A 12 -11.33 -48.07 30.02
N GLY A 13 -12.60 -48.06 29.61
CA GLY A 13 -13.30 -46.89 29.13
C GLY A 13 -13.80 -45.92 30.19
N LEU A 14 -14.52 -44.92 29.70
CA LEU A 14 -15.50 -44.16 30.45
C LEU A 14 -16.54 -43.64 29.45
N MET A 15 -17.67 -44.34 29.40
CA MET A 15 -18.92 -43.73 28.96
C MET A 15 -19.34 -42.76 30.07
N PHE A 16 -19.53 -41.49 29.70
CA PHE A 16 -20.48 -40.63 30.40
C PHE A 16 -21.57 -40.26 29.39
N ALA A 17 -22.75 -40.85 29.59
CA ALA A 17 -24.00 -40.27 29.14
C ALA A 17 -24.41 -39.21 30.17
N GLY A 18 -24.82 -38.03 29.72
CA GLY A 18 -25.25 -36.95 30.61
C GLY A 18 -25.61 -35.65 29.88
N THR A 19 -26.82 -35.62 29.34
CA THR A 19 -27.75 -34.48 29.24
C THR A 19 -27.24 -33.05 29.04
N ALA A 20 -27.77 -32.47 27.96
CA ALA A 20 -28.33 -31.12 27.86
C ALA A 20 -27.37 -29.92 27.99
N ILE A 21 -27.35 -29.09 26.97
CA ILE A 21 -27.99 -27.75 26.92
C ILE A 21 -27.46 -27.09 25.65
N GLY A 22 -28.38 -26.58 24.83
CA GLY A 22 -28.04 -25.76 23.68
C GLY A 22 -27.17 -24.59 24.10
N ALA A 23 -25.99 -24.51 23.53
CA ALA A 23 -25.25 -23.28 23.41
C ALA A 23 -24.94 -23.15 21.93
N ASP A 24 -25.62 -22.21 21.28
CA ASP A 24 -25.12 -21.58 20.06
C ASP A 24 -23.68 -21.14 20.35
N ALA A 25 -22.71 -21.98 19.98
CA ALA A 25 -21.34 -21.54 19.89
C ALA A 25 -21.37 -20.41 18.86
N PRO A 26 -21.07 -19.15 19.23
CA PRO A 26 -21.02 -18.08 18.25
C PRO A 26 -20.02 -18.54 17.20
N LYS A 27 -20.49 -18.68 15.96
CA LYS A 27 -19.59 -18.83 14.81
C LYS A 27 -18.66 -17.64 14.90
N GLN A 28 -17.43 -17.87 15.35
CA GLN A 28 -16.36 -16.91 15.17
C GLN A 28 -16.22 -16.80 13.66
N GLU A 29 -16.85 -15.78 13.08
CA GLU A 29 -16.52 -15.31 11.76
C GLU A 29 -15.02 -15.07 11.80
N LYS A 30 -14.25 -15.95 11.15
CA LYS A 30 -12.87 -15.68 10.82
C LYS A 30 -12.94 -14.39 10.01
N LYS A 31 -12.70 -13.26 10.67
CA LYS A 31 -12.53 -11.98 10.00
C LYS A 31 -11.35 -12.19 9.07
N THR A 32 -11.64 -12.40 7.79
CA THR A 32 -10.63 -12.54 6.76
C THR A 32 -9.83 -11.26 6.85
N VAL A 33 -8.60 -11.33 7.36
CA VAL A 33 -7.73 -10.15 7.45
C VAL A 33 -7.39 -9.82 6.00
N VAL A 34 -8.17 -8.91 5.42
CA VAL A 34 -7.90 -8.37 4.09
C VAL A 34 -6.69 -7.47 4.26
N VAL A 35 -5.51 -7.99 4.01
CA VAL A 35 -4.30 -7.16 3.95
C VAL A 35 -4.38 -6.35 2.67
N PRO A 36 -4.29 -5.01 2.73
CA PRO A 36 -4.38 -4.18 1.55
C PRO A 36 -3.21 -4.55 0.63
N PRO A 37 -3.45 -4.70 -0.68
CA PRO A 37 -2.40 -5.05 -1.61
C PRO A 37 -1.31 -3.99 -1.56
N SER A 38 -0.04 -4.43 -1.48
CA SER A 38 1.12 -3.53 -1.55
C SER A 38 1.07 -2.65 -2.80
N SER A 39 1.67 -1.45 -2.77
CA SER A 39 1.79 -0.63 -3.98
C SER A 39 2.47 -1.37 -5.13
N ARG A 40 3.30 -2.38 -4.88
CA ARG A 40 3.82 -3.24 -5.97
C ARG A 40 2.71 -3.94 -6.75
N VAL A 41 1.68 -4.46 -6.08
CA VAL A 41 0.53 -5.10 -6.75
C VAL A 41 -0.31 -4.06 -7.46
N LEU A 42 -0.54 -2.91 -6.82
CA LEU A 42 -1.32 -1.79 -7.35
C LEU A 42 -0.65 -1.17 -8.59
N VAL A 43 0.62 -0.81 -8.48
CA VAL A 43 1.46 -0.22 -9.53
C VAL A 43 1.73 -1.24 -10.62
N LYS A 44 1.97 -2.53 -10.32
CA LYS A 44 2.10 -3.56 -11.37
C LYS A 44 0.78 -3.75 -12.14
N GLY A 45 -0.36 -3.69 -11.47
CA GLY A 45 -1.68 -3.67 -12.11
C GLY A 45 -1.86 -2.44 -12.99
N ALA A 46 -1.62 -1.25 -12.44
CA ALA A 46 -1.74 0.02 -13.15
C ALA A 46 -0.77 0.12 -14.33
N THR A 47 0.48 -0.32 -14.19
CA THR A 47 1.50 -0.28 -15.25
C THR A 47 1.17 -1.23 -16.39
N LYS A 48 0.60 -2.42 -16.11
CA LYS A 48 0.09 -3.34 -17.14
C LYS A 48 -1.03 -2.71 -17.96
N SER A 49 -1.93 -1.97 -17.32
CA SER A 49 -3.07 -1.37 -18.02
C SER A 49 -2.71 -0.04 -18.71
N ALA A 50 -2.04 0.88 -18.01
CA ALA A 50 -1.83 2.27 -18.42
C ALA A 50 -0.47 2.54 -19.04
N GLY A 51 0.51 1.65 -18.84
CA GLY A 51 1.91 1.83 -19.20
C GLY A 51 2.66 2.70 -18.19
N ALA A 52 3.82 2.20 -17.72
CA ALA A 52 4.61 2.85 -16.68
C ALA A 52 5.05 4.29 -17.02
N LYS A 53 5.43 4.56 -18.28
CA LYS A 53 5.81 5.91 -18.74
C LYS A 53 4.69 6.95 -18.55
N ARG A 54 3.42 6.56 -18.62
CA ARG A 54 2.30 7.49 -18.44
C ARG A 54 2.04 7.78 -16.97
N LEU A 55 2.08 6.74 -16.14
CA LEU A 55 2.00 6.89 -14.69
C LEU A 55 3.11 7.81 -14.19
N ALA A 56 4.34 7.63 -14.67
CA ALA A 56 5.46 8.49 -14.32
C ALA A 56 5.26 9.96 -14.71
N LYS A 57 4.44 10.31 -15.72
CA LYS A 57 4.10 11.72 -16.01
C LYS A 57 3.29 12.37 -14.88
N GLY A 58 2.45 11.58 -14.21
CA GLY A 58 1.65 12.03 -13.08
C GLY A 58 2.44 12.19 -11.78
N VAL A 59 3.62 11.55 -11.67
CA VAL A 59 4.54 11.72 -10.54
C VAL A 59 5.05 13.16 -10.54
N LYS A 60 4.73 13.87 -9.45
CA LYS A 60 5.16 15.24 -9.23
C LYS A 60 6.66 15.26 -8.95
N ALA A 61 7.38 16.24 -9.48
CA ALA A 61 8.75 16.48 -9.06
C ALA A 61 8.69 17.04 -7.62
N ALA A 62 8.83 16.18 -6.63
CA ALA A 62 8.68 16.55 -5.24
C ALA A 62 10.03 16.53 -4.53
N SER A 63 10.23 17.48 -3.62
CA SER A 63 11.26 17.47 -2.58
C SER A 63 10.64 17.04 -1.25
N ALA A 64 11.42 16.63 -0.25
CA ALA A 64 10.85 16.28 1.06
C ALA A 64 10.12 17.47 1.70
N LYS A 65 10.54 18.70 1.38
CA LYS A 65 9.83 19.94 1.74
C LYS A 65 8.47 20.09 1.04
N ALA A 66 8.34 19.64 -0.21
CA ALA A 66 7.06 19.68 -0.94
C ALA A 66 6.02 18.73 -0.34
N TYR A 67 6.49 17.65 0.29
CA TYR A 67 5.65 16.78 1.12
C TYR A 67 5.64 17.19 2.59
N GLY A 68 6.17 18.36 2.96
CA GLY A 68 6.05 18.91 4.31
C GLY A 68 6.69 18.08 5.41
N PHE A 69 7.77 17.33 5.16
CA PHE A 69 8.54 16.69 6.23
C PHE A 69 9.27 17.77 7.06
N THR A 70 8.74 18.10 8.23
CA THR A 70 9.31 19.07 9.17
C THR A 70 9.33 18.47 10.58
N THR A 71 10.22 18.95 11.43
CA THR A 71 10.21 18.65 12.87
C THR A 71 8.88 19.15 13.45
N GLY A 72 7.96 18.23 13.76
CA GLY A 72 6.60 18.57 14.22
C GLY A 72 5.46 17.93 13.41
N VAL A 73 5.76 17.22 12.32
CA VAL A 73 4.78 16.38 11.61
C VAL A 73 4.46 15.15 12.46
N SER A 74 3.18 14.80 12.59
CA SER A 74 2.79 13.58 13.30
C SER A 74 3.29 12.33 12.57
N GLU A 75 3.59 11.26 13.32
CA GLU A 75 4.09 9.99 12.78
C GLU A 75 3.11 9.38 11.75
N GLU A 76 1.81 9.60 11.92
CA GLU A 76 0.75 9.19 10.99
C GLU A 76 0.94 9.85 9.62
N LYS A 77 1.10 11.18 9.60
CA LYS A 77 1.34 11.95 8.37
C LYS A 77 2.68 11.57 7.75
N GLY A 78 3.71 11.37 8.57
CA GLY A 78 5.01 10.86 8.12
C GLY A 78 4.90 9.52 7.41
N SER A 79 4.20 8.57 8.03
CA SER A 79 4.01 7.22 7.48
C SER A 79 3.17 7.23 6.20
N PHE A 80 2.10 8.02 6.17
CA PHE A 80 1.31 8.24 4.95
C PHE A 80 2.17 8.77 3.81
N LYS A 81 3.00 9.79 4.06
CA LYS A 81 3.92 10.34 3.06
C LYS A 81 4.95 9.32 2.58
N LEU A 82 5.51 8.49 3.46
CA LEU A 82 6.40 7.40 3.05
C LEU A 82 5.72 6.47 2.04
N GLY A 83 4.44 6.18 2.22
CA GLY A 83 3.67 5.39 1.28
C GLY A 83 3.57 6.04 -0.11
N ILE A 84 3.32 7.35 -0.15
CA ILE A 84 3.32 8.14 -1.41
C ILE A 84 4.69 8.04 -2.10
N LEU A 85 5.77 8.31 -1.36
CA LEU A 85 7.14 8.30 -1.90
C LEU A 85 7.54 6.94 -2.45
N LEU A 86 7.11 5.86 -1.81
CA LEU A 86 7.37 4.51 -2.29
C LEU A 86 6.64 4.21 -3.60
N ALA A 87 5.39 4.66 -3.75
CA ALA A 87 4.62 4.51 -4.98
C ALA A 87 5.23 5.33 -6.14
N ASP A 88 5.69 6.55 -5.85
CA ASP A 88 6.41 7.41 -6.81
C ASP A 88 7.71 6.76 -7.30
N LEU A 89 8.54 6.26 -6.37
CA LEU A 89 9.79 5.59 -6.69
C LEU A 89 9.57 4.35 -7.55
N GLU A 90 8.65 3.46 -7.16
CA GLU A 90 8.40 2.25 -7.94
C GLU A 90 7.86 2.57 -9.35
N THR A 91 6.95 3.56 -9.44
CA THR A 91 6.39 3.98 -10.73
C THR A 91 7.47 4.52 -11.67
N THR A 92 8.37 5.37 -11.16
CA THR A 92 9.42 6.01 -11.97
C THR A 92 10.49 5.02 -12.41
N LEU A 93 10.88 4.08 -11.54
CA LEU A 93 11.80 3.00 -11.89
C LEU A 93 11.21 2.10 -12.99
N LEU A 94 9.95 1.69 -12.85
CA LEU A 94 9.26 0.86 -13.86
C LEU A 94 9.08 1.60 -15.20
N ALA A 95 8.97 2.92 -15.17
CA ALA A 95 8.85 3.76 -16.35
C ALA A 95 10.17 3.92 -17.13
N GLY A 96 11.31 3.64 -16.51
CA GLY A 96 12.61 3.93 -17.10
C GLY A 96 12.94 5.43 -17.11
N ASP A 97 12.30 6.24 -16.26
CA ASP A 97 12.54 7.69 -16.17
C ASP A 97 13.66 7.97 -15.16
N LYS A 98 14.89 8.10 -15.66
CA LYS A 98 16.10 8.26 -14.83
C LYS A 98 16.02 9.49 -13.93
N ASP A 99 15.66 10.64 -14.48
CA ASP A 99 15.65 11.90 -13.75
C ASP A 99 14.60 11.90 -12.64
N LYS A 100 13.40 11.37 -12.93
CA LYS A 100 12.37 11.24 -11.89
C LYS A 100 12.71 10.18 -10.85
N SER A 101 13.34 9.08 -11.27
CA SER A 101 13.79 8.03 -10.33
C SER A 101 14.82 8.57 -9.35
N LEU A 102 15.82 9.33 -9.84
CA LEU A 102 16.83 9.95 -8.98
C LEU A 102 16.20 10.90 -7.96
N LYS A 103 15.27 11.77 -8.40
CA LYS A 103 14.54 12.67 -7.50
C LYS A 103 13.68 11.91 -6.48
N ALA A 104 13.00 10.85 -6.91
CA ALA A 104 12.18 10.03 -6.00
C ALA A 104 13.04 9.32 -4.95
N VAL A 105 14.23 8.82 -5.32
CA VAL A 105 15.19 8.23 -4.39
C VAL A 105 15.69 9.27 -3.38
N ASP A 106 16.06 10.46 -3.84
CA ASP A 106 16.54 11.55 -2.97
C ASP A 106 15.47 11.96 -1.96
N THR A 107 14.25 12.17 -2.43
CA THR A 107 13.12 12.54 -1.58
C THR A 107 12.75 11.43 -0.59
N LEU A 108 12.83 10.15 -0.98
CA LEU A 108 12.61 9.03 -0.07
C LEU A 108 13.70 8.96 1.02
N ALA A 109 14.96 9.14 0.65
CA ALA A 109 16.07 9.15 1.62
C ALA A 109 15.95 10.32 2.61
N GLU A 110 15.61 11.51 2.13
CA GLU A 110 15.33 12.68 2.98
C GLU A 110 14.14 12.42 3.92
N GLY A 111 13.04 11.87 3.40
CA GLY A 111 11.85 11.55 4.20
C GLY A 111 12.13 10.52 5.29
N LEU A 112 12.89 9.46 4.98
CA LEU A 112 13.34 8.47 5.95
C LEU A 112 14.22 9.08 7.03
N THR A 113 15.17 9.94 6.64
CA THR A 113 16.05 10.63 7.59
C THR A 113 15.25 11.54 8.51
N ALA A 114 14.28 12.28 7.98
CA ALA A 114 13.42 13.17 8.76
C ALA A 114 12.53 12.42 9.77
N LEU A 115 12.18 11.16 9.49
CA LEU A 115 11.43 10.29 10.39
C LEU A 115 12.31 9.50 11.36
N GLY A 116 13.62 9.75 11.40
CA GLY A 116 14.52 9.03 12.29
C GLY A 116 14.71 7.56 11.91
N ALA A 117 14.53 7.21 10.63
CA ALA A 117 14.73 5.85 10.16
C ALA A 117 16.17 5.37 10.44
N PRO A 118 16.36 4.07 10.77
CA PRO A 118 17.69 3.53 11.01
C PRO A 118 18.63 3.73 9.81
N THR A 119 19.89 4.05 10.08
CA THR A 119 20.92 4.27 9.04
C THR A 119 20.98 3.17 7.99
N PRO A 120 20.88 1.85 8.32
CA PRO A 120 20.86 0.80 7.30
C PRO A 120 19.70 0.93 6.29
N LEU A 121 18.52 1.39 6.72
CA LEU A 121 17.37 1.60 5.84
C LEU A 121 17.62 2.79 4.91
N VAL A 122 18.16 3.91 5.42
CA VAL A 122 18.53 5.07 4.59
C VAL A 122 19.60 4.68 3.56
N ILE A 123 20.64 3.94 3.98
CA ILE A 123 21.70 3.43 3.09
C ILE A 123 21.11 2.55 1.97
N SER A 124 20.11 1.71 2.29
CA SER A 124 19.49 0.86 1.27
C SER A 124 18.86 1.67 0.14
N VAL A 125 18.27 2.83 0.44
CA VAL A 125 17.73 3.76 -0.55
C VAL A 125 18.84 4.49 -1.32
N VAL A 126 19.91 4.91 -0.64
CA VAL A 126 21.08 5.52 -1.28
C VAL A 126 21.75 4.56 -2.27
N ASN A 127 21.78 3.26 -1.99
CA ASN A 127 22.29 2.25 -2.91
C ASN A 127 21.46 2.13 -4.20
N ILE A 128 20.16 2.42 -4.14
CA ILE A 128 19.32 2.53 -5.35
C ILE A 128 19.81 3.71 -6.19
N LYS A 129 20.12 4.87 -5.58
CA LYS A 129 20.68 6.03 -6.28
C LYS A 129 21.97 5.64 -7.02
N ALA A 130 22.89 4.98 -6.32
CA ALA A 130 24.17 4.55 -6.87
C ALA A 130 23.98 3.64 -8.10
N ALA A 131 23.05 2.68 -8.02
CA ALA A 131 22.74 1.79 -9.14
C ALA A 131 22.18 2.54 -10.36
N ILE A 132 21.29 3.52 -10.14
CA ILE A 132 20.72 4.37 -11.20
C ILE A 132 21.82 5.24 -11.84
N THR A 133 22.67 5.88 -11.03
CA THR A 133 23.76 6.72 -11.53
C THR A 133 24.81 5.94 -12.30
N GLY A 134 25.07 4.70 -11.88
CA GLY A 134 25.98 3.77 -12.55
C GLY A 134 25.47 3.21 -13.89
N GLY A 135 24.26 3.60 -14.33
CA GLY A 135 23.72 3.21 -15.62
C GLY A 135 23.04 1.85 -15.66
N THR A 136 22.73 1.26 -14.49
CA THR A 136 21.95 0.02 -14.42
C THR A 136 20.56 0.23 -14.99
N ASP A 137 20.03 -0.75 -15.73
CA ASP A 137 18.65 -0.72 -16.21
C ASP A 137 17.65 -0.52 -15.05
N LEU A 138 16.76 0.47 -15.16
CA LEU A 138 15.90 0.86 -14.04
C LEU A 138 14.86 -0.20 -13.67
N LYS A 139 14.46 -1.07 -14.61
CA LYS A 139 13.56 -2.17 -14.30
C LYS A 139 14.31 -3.27 -13.54
N ALA A 140 15.57 -3.53 -13.89
CA ALA A 140 16.44 -4.41 -13.11
C ALA A 140 16.69 -3.84 -11.70
N VAL A 141 16.93 -2.53 -11.58
CA VAL A 141 17.02 -1.85 -10.28
C VAL A 141 15.74 -2.08 -9.48
N SER A 142 14.56 -1.80 -10.05
CA SER A 142 13.26 -2.04 -9.40
C SER A 142 13.08 -3.49 -8.95
N ALA A 143 13.42 -4.45 -9.82
CA ALA A 143 13.26 -5.87 -9.55
C ALA A 143 14.15 -6.37 -8.41
N ALA A 144 15.36 -5.81 -8.27
CA ALA A 144 16.32 -6.20 -7.24
C ALA A 144 16.14 -5.44 -5.93
N SER A 145 15.90 -4.12 -5.98
CA SER A 145 15.91 -3.26 -4.79
C SER A 145 14.58 -3.27 -4.05
N MET A 146 13.43 -3.25 -4.75
CA MET A 146 12.12 -3.15 -4.09
C MET A 146 11.80 -4.34 -3.18
N PRO A 147 12.12 -5.61 -3.54
CA PRO A 147 11.93 -6.74 -2.64
C PRO A 147 12.78 -6.68 -1.36
N VAL A 148 13.90 -5.96 -1.38
CA VAL A 148 14.77 -5.78 -0.22
C VAL A 148 14.30 -4.58 0.61
N LEU A 149 14.04 -3.44 -0.04
CA LEU A 149 13.63 -2.20 0.64
C LEU A 149 12.30 -2.35 1.38
N ARG A 150 11.31 -3.01 0.76
CA ARG A 150 9.95 -3.09 1.30
C ARG A 150 9.85 -3.77 2.67
N PRO A 151 10.44 -4.96 2.91
CA PRO A 151 10.45 -5.57 4.23
C PRO A 151 11.04 -4.66 5.31
N PHE A 152 12.17 -4.01 5.05
CA PHE A 152 12.78 -3.10 6.03
C PHE A 152 11.92 -1.87 6.32
N LEU A 153 11.29 -1.31 5.29
CA LEU A 153 10.36 -0.19 5.44
C LEU A 153 9.11 -0.60 6.23
N ASP A 154 8.52 -1.74 5.88
CA ASP A 154 7.32 -2.26 6.54
C ASP A 154 7.62 -2.60 8.01
N ASP A 155 8.79 -3.17 8.32
CA ASP A 155 9.23 -3.42 9.68
C ASP A 155 9.45 -2.14 10.49
N PHE A 156 10.03 -1.11 9.86
CA PHE A 156 10.20 0.21 10.48
C PHE A 156 8.83 0.81 10.84
N VAL A 157 7.93 0.92 9.87
CA VAL A 157 6.60 1.51 10.09
C VAL A 157 5.74 0.67 11.04
N LYS A 158 5.88 -0.67 11.01
CA LYS A 158 5.15 -1.57 11.91
C LYS A 158 5.56 -1.38 13.37
N LYS A 159 6.84 -1.13 13.67
CA LYS A 159 7.31 -0.85 15.03
C LYS A 159 6.68 0.42 15.60
N GLU A 160 6.42 1.41 14.75
CA GLU A 160 5.73 2.64 15.11
C GLU A 160 4.19 2.48 15.15
N GLY A 161 3.65 1.30 14.82
CA GLY A 161 2.21 1.05 14.77
C GLY A 161 1.48 1.84 13.66
N LYS A 162 2.18 2.31 12.63
CA LYS A 162 1.62 3.21 11.60
C LYS A 162 1.40 2.56 10.23
N THR A 163 1.37 1.23 10.16
CA THR A 163 1.28 0.48 8.89
C THR A 163 0.05 0.89 8.07
N ALA A 164 -1.11 1.08 8.72
CA ALA A 164 -2.34 1.48 8.02
C ALA A 164 -2.18 2.82 7.27
N TYR A 165 -1.51 3.81 7.88
CA TYR A 165 -1.25 5.11 7.25
C TYR A 165 -0.32 4.98 6.05
N GLN A 166 0.76 4.21 6.16
CA GLN A 166 1.66 3.96 5.04
C GLN A 166 0.93 3.28 3.89
N LYS A 167 0.15 2.22 4.16
CA LYS A 167 -0.61 1.53 3.10
C LYS A 167 -1.67 2.43 2.48
N LEU A 168 -2.31 3.32 3.26
CA LEU A 168 -3.23 4.33 2.74
C LEU A 168 -2.52 5.30 1.78
N GLY A 169 -1.32 5.77 2.12
CA GLY A 169 -0.52 6.64 1.27
C GLY A 169 -0.10 5.96 -0.04
N GLU A 170 0.40 4.72 0.04
CA GLU A 170 0.73 3.88 -1.11
C GLU A 170 -0.46 3.72 -2.06
N TRP A 171 -1.63 3.39 -1.52
CA TRP A 171 -2.85 3.19 -2.30
C TRP A 171 -3.38 4.49 -2.91
N THR A 172 -3.40 5.57 -2.12
CA THR A 172 -3.89 6.88 -2.55
C THR A 172 -3.09 7.38 -3.75
N GLU A 173 -1.75 7.32 -3.66
CA GLU A 173 -0.88 7.77 -4.76
C GLU A 173 -0.98 6.85 -5.99
N SER A 174 -0.96 5.53 -5.79
CA SER A 174 -1.13 4.58 -6.90
C SER A 174 -2.46 4.80 -7.66
N THR A 175 -3.54 5.05 -6.92
CA THR A 175 -4.86 5.34 -7.47
C THR A 175 -4.87 6.66 -8.22
N ARG A 176 -4.29 7.72 -7.64
CA ARG A 176 -4.17 9.03 -8.29
C ARG A 176 -3.44 8.93 -9.63
N LEU A 177 -2.29 8.24 -9.65
CA LEU A 177 -1.51 8.03 -10.87
C LEU A 177 -2.29 7.25 -11.93
N ALA A 178 -2.99 6.17 -11.53
CA ALA A 178 -3.81 5.38 -12.44
C ALA A 178 -4.96 6.19 -13.04
N LEU A 179 -5.64 7.02 -12.24
CA LEU A 179 -6.72 7.89 -12.71
C LEU A 179 -6.23 9.00 -13.64
N LEU A 180 -5.10 9.63 -13.33
CA LEU A 180 -4.49 10.63 -14.22
C LEU A 180 -4.08 10.04 -15.56
N ALA A 181 -3.50 8.84 -15.56
CA ALA A 181 -3.18 8.15 -16.81
C ALA A 181 -4.45 7.75 -17.59
N SER A 182 -5.54 7.46 -16.89
CA SER A 182 -6.84 7.16 -17.50
C SER A 182 -7.48 8.38 -18.14
N GLN A 183 -7.33 9.60 -17.60
CA GLN A 183 -7.85 10.81 -18.26
C GLN A 183 -7.21 11.08 -19.63
N GLN A 184 -5.99 10.57 -19.86
CA GLN A 184 -5.25 10.75 -21.10
C GLN A 184 -5.66 9.77 -22.21
N GLN A 185 -6.53 8.79 -21.92
CA GLN A 185 -7.15 7.92 -22.92
C GLN A 185 -8.66 7.81 -22.70
N LYS A 186 -9.43 7.70 -23.80
CA LYS A 186 -10.85 7.30 -23.72
C LYS A 186 -10.99 5.79 -23.42
N SER A 187 -10.28 5.26 -22.43
CA SER A 187 -10.28 3.84 -22.08
C SER A 187 -10.98 3.59 -20.74
N ASN A 188 -11.58 2.42 -20.59
CA ASN A 188 -12.26 1.96 -19.36
C ASN A 188 -11.27 1.63 -18.22
N LEU A 189 -10.08 2.22 -18.24
CA LEU A 189 -8.97 1.90 -17.36
C LEU A 189 -9.21 2.40 -15.94
N ALA A 190 -9.81 3.58 -15.82
CA ALA A 190 -10.31 4.09 -14.55
C ALA A 190 -11.41 3.19 -13.99
N GLY A 191 -12.30 2.67 -14.85
CA GLY A 191 -13.33 1.72 -14.46
C GLY A 191 -12.74 0.43 -13.90
N ASN A 192 -11.76 -0.16 -14.59
CA ASN A 192 -11.09 -1.37 -14.14
C ASN A 192 -10.30 -1.15 -12.83
N PHE A 193 -9.70 0.03 -12.67
CA PHE A 193 -8.92 0.34 -11.48
C PHE A 193 -9.82 0.68 -10.27
N LEU A 194 -10.84 1.52 -10.43
CA LEU A 194 -11.79 1.86 -9.37
C LEU A 194 -12.73 0.71 -9.01
N ASN A 195 -13.06 -0.20 -9.93
CA ASN A 195 -13.94 -1.32 -9.61
C ASN A 195 -13.16 -2.57 -9.15
N GLY A 196 -11.89 -2.69 -9.51
CA GLY A 196 -11.05 -3.84 -9.13
C GLY A 196 -10.11 -3.59 -7.95
N VAL A 197 -9.87 -2.33 -7.58
CA VAL A 197 -8.77 -1.93 -6.69
C VAL A 197 -9.16 -0.78 -5.74
N ASN A 198 -10.44 -0.43 -5.67
CA ASN A 198 -10.90 0.52 -4.68
C ASN A 198 -10.94 -0.14 -3.30
N MET A 199 -10.08 0.36 -2.43
CA MET A 199 -9.93 -0.11 -1.05
C MET A 199 -10.45 0.94 -0.08
N ALA A 200 -11.23 1.93 -0.54
CA ALA A 200 -11.69 3.03 0.31
C ALA A 200 -12.54 2.52 1.47
N SER A 201 -13.47 1.58 1.21
CA SER A 201 -14.26 0.92 2.27
C SER A 201 -13.38 0.18 3.27
N TYR A 202 -12.32 -0.49 2.79
CA TYR A 202 -11.35 -1.15 3.65
C TYR A 202 -10.63 -0.15 4.56
N PHE A 203 -10.11 0.97 4.03
CA PHE A 203 -9.42 1.96 4.85
C PHE A 203 -10.34 2.68 5.84
N LEU A 204 -11.61 2.91 5.49
CA LEU A 204 -12.61 3.42 6.44
C LEU A 204 -12.82 2.47 7.62
N GLU A 205 -12.82 1.16 7.37
CA GLU A 205 -12.97 0.14 8.42
C GLU A 205 -11.69 0.00 9.24
N GLU A 206 -10.54 -0.19 8.59
CA GLU A 206 -9.23 -0.42 9.22
C GLU A 206 -8.81 0.77 10.08
N MET A 207 -9.12 1.98 9.63
CA MET A 207 -8.72 3.22 10.33
C MET A 207 -9.80 3.77 11.24
N LYS A 208 -10.87 2.99 11.47
CA LYS A 208 -11.92 3.35 12.43
C LYS A 208 -11.32 3.46 13.83
N GLY A 209 -11.48 4.63 14.46
CA GLY A 209 -10.91 4.90 15.77
C GLY A 209 -9.46 5.40 15.77
N LEU A 210 -8.83 5.52 14.59
CA LEU A 210 -7.50 6.11 14.43
C LEU A 210 -7.55 7.64 14.17
N ASN A 211 -8.69 8.28 14.44
CA ASN A 211 -8.91 9.73 14.31
C ASN A 211 -8.39 10.33 12.99
N LEU A 212 -8.81 9.74 11.85
CA LEU A 212 -8.52 10.33 10.55
C LEU A 212 -9.05 11.77 10.47
N PRO A 213 -8.28 12.72 9.91
CA PRO A 213 -8.77 14.05 9.62
C PRO A 213 -10.06 14.00 8.78
N GLN A 214 -10.99 14.92 9.03
CA GLN A 214 -12.31 14.91 8.39
C GLN A 214 -12.22 14.86 6.86
N GLY A 215 -11.32 15.64 6.24
CA GLY A 215 -11.15 15.62 4.79
C GLY A 215 -10.64 14.29 4.23
N ALA A 216 -9.85 13.53 4.99
CA ALA A 216 -9.45 12.18 4.62
C ALA A 216 -10.63 11.20 4.71
N THR A 217 -11.42 11.30 5.78
CA THR A 217 -12.66 10.52 5.96
C THR A 217 -13.66 10.80 4.84
N ASP A 218 -13.95 12.08 4.55
CA ASP A 218 -14.89 12.48 3.49
C ASP A 218 -14.42 12.04 2.10
N GLY A 219 -13.11 12.14 1.85
CA GLY A 219 -12.50 11.66 0.61
C GLY A 219 -12.64 10.16 0.45
N LEU A 220 -12.36 9.39 1.51
CA LEU A 220 -12.54 7.94 1.50
C LEU A 220 -14.01 7.54 1.34
N THR A 221 -14.94 8.20 2.02
CA THR A 221 -16.38 7.96 1.85
C THR A 221 -16.83 8.24 0.42
N SER A 222 -16.36 9.33 -0.17
CA SER A 222 -16.64 9.67 -1.57
C SER A 222 -16.10 8.62 -2.55
N LEU A 223 -14.89 8.10 -2.30
CA LEU A 223 -14.31 7.04 -3.11
C LEU A 223 -15.04 5.71 -2.93
N ALA A 224 -15.44 5.34 -1.71
CA ALA A 224 -16.20 4.12 -1.44
C ALA A 224 -17.56 4.11 -2.17
N ALA A 225 -18.21 5.28 -2.30
CA ALA A 225 -19.46 5.40 -3.04
C ALA A 225 -19.33 5.08 -4.55
N LEU A 226 -18.11 5.13 -5.11
CA LEU A 226 -17.85 4.84 -6.52
C LEU A 226 -17.72 3.34 -6.85
N GLU A 227 -17.60 2.45 -5.85
CA GLU A 227 -17.38 1.00 -6.05
C GLU A 227 -18.48 0.32 -6.89
N LYS A 228 -19.69 0.90 -6.90
CA LYS A 228 -20.88 0.34 -7.57
C LYS A 228 -21.38 1.20 -8.73
N THR A 229 -20.62 2.23 -9.11
CA THR A 229 -21.04 3.20 -10.11
C THR A 229 -20.37 2.90 -11.45
N LYS A 230 -21.07 3.18 -12.55
CA LYS A 230 -20.43 3.19 -13.87
C LYS A 230 -19.44 4.37 -13.91
N ILE A 231 -18.16 4.05 -14.04
CA ILE A 231 -17.11 5.07 -14.06
C ILE A 231 -17.11 5.80 -15.40
N THR A 232 -17.41 7.11 -15.38
CA THR A 232 -17.26 8.04 -16.50
C THR A 232 -16.19 9.09 -16.20
N GLY A 233 -15.98 10.03 -17.14
CA GLY A 233 -15.05 11.14 -16.91
C GLY A 233 -15.42 12.04 -15.72
N ALA A 234 -16.71 12.10 -15.34
CA ALA A 234 -17.16 12.85 -14.17
C ALA A 234 -16.72 12.16 -12.86
N GLU A 235 -16.93 10.84 -12.74
CA GLU A 235 -16.51 10.05 -11.58
C GLU A 235 -14.98 10.04 -11.43
N VAL A 236 -14.23 10.02 -12.53
CA VAL A 236 -12.77 10.15 -12.50
C VAL A 236 -12.34 11.51 -11.91
N LYS A 237 -12.99 12.61 -12.29
CA LYS A 237 -12.71 13.93 -11.71
C LYS A 237 -13.08 13.99 -10.24
N ALA A 238 -14.23 13.41 -9.86
CA ALA A 238 -14.66 13.35 -8.46
C ALA A 238 -13.68 12.53 -7.61
N ALA A 239 -13.23 11.37 -8.11
CA ALA A 239 -12.25 10.53 -7.46
C ALA A 239 -10.90 11.24 -7.29
N LEU A 240 -10.42 11.95 -8.32
CA LEU A 240 -9.19 12.76 -8.22
C LEU A 240 -9.31 13.88 -7.18
N LYS A 241 -10.48 14.53 -7.08
CA LYS A 241 -10.74 15.55 -6.05
C LYS A 241 -10.74 14.93 -4.64
N ALA A 242 -11.36 13.77 -4.48
CA ALA A 242 -11.38 13.04 -3.21
C ALA A 242 -9.96 12.61 -2.78
N LEU A 243 -9.16 12.07 -3.70
CA LEU A 243 -7.77 11.73 -3.44
C LEU A 243 -6.92 12.96 -3.08
N ALA A 244 -7.16 14.10 -3.74
CA ALA A 244 -6.48 15.35 -3.40
C ALA A 244 -6.81 15.81 -1.97
N ALA A 245 -8.07 15.70 -1.53
CA ALA A 245 -8.47 16.02 -0.17
C ALA A 245 -7.81 15.10 0.87
N ILE A 246 -7.71 13.79 0.59
CA ILE A 246 -6.97 12.85 1.44
C ILE A 246 -5.50 13.28 1.50
N GLN A 247 -4.85 13.53 0.37
CA GLN A 247 -3.45 13.94 0.33
C GLN A 247 -3.22 15.25 1.09
N GLU A 248 -4.02 16.28 0.87
CA GLU A 248 -3.88 17.59 1.51
C GLU A 248 -4.02 17.53 3.04
N THR A 249 -4.96 16.73 3.54
CA THR A 249 -5.18 16.61 4.99
C THR A 249 -4.18 15.70 5.69
N MET A 250 -3.65 14.70 4.97
CA MET A 250 -2.68 13.73 5.47
C MET A 250 -1.22 14.09 5.18
N SER A 251 -0.97 15.14 4.39
CA SER A 251 0.37 15.73 4.22
C SER A 251 0.61 16.93 5.14
#